data_AF-A0A1G0FAZ2-F1
#
_entry.id   AF-A0A1G0FAZ2-F1
#
_cell.length_a   1.000
_cell.length_b   1.000
_cell.length_c   1.000
_cell.angle_alpha   90.00
_cell.angle_beta   90.00
_cell.angle_gamma   90.00
#
_symmetry.space_group_name_H-M   'P 1'
#
loop_
_entity.id
_entity.type
_entity.pdbx_description
1 polymer ?
#
loop_
_entity_poly.entity_id
_entity_poly.type
_entity_poly.pdbx_seq_one_letter_code
_entity_poly.pdbx_strand_id
1 'polypeptide(L)'
;MIILKRGAWLAGVMTLVMAAGCATKVDRMEVEEVKDLSGQWNDTDSRLVSQEMIADVLSRPWVREFRAAKAQKPAVIVGEIRNLSHEHVNVNTFVGDMERELINSGEVQFVASRTERGEIREERLDQDLNASEESRKAMGKELGADFMLKGTINTIIDAEGKKSVRYYQIDLTLISLADNRKVWVGQKKIKKFVQKPGLRF
;
A
#
# COMPACT_ATOMS: atom_id res chain seq x y z
N MET A 1 -5.07 40.62 73.75
CA MET A 1 -5.64 39.27 74.00
C MET A 1 -6.74 39.06 72.96
N ILE A 2 -6.46 38.48 71.79
CA ILE A 2 -6.41 37.04 71.49
C ILE A 2 -7.82 36.40 71.41
N ILE A 3 -8.25 36.14 70.16
CA ILE A 3 -8.82 34.89 69.62
C ILE A 3 -10.35 34.59 69.79
N LEU A 4 -11.07 34.68 68.65
CA LEU A 4 -11.77 33.58 67.90
C LEU A 4 -13.03 32.92 68.57
N LYS A 5 -14.20 32.75 67.92
CA LYS A 5 -14.49 31.70 66.91
C LYS A 5 -15.97 31.70 66.42
N ARG A 6 -16.12 31.44 65.10
CA ARG A 6 -17.06 30.50 64.39
C ARG A 6 -18.58 30.82 64.39
N GLY A 7 -19.31 30.83 63.28
CA GLY A 7 -19.13 30.20 61.96
C GLY A 7 -20.11 29.03 61.79
N ALA A 8 -21.27 29.27 61.16
CA ALA A 8 -22.23 28.23 60.77
C ALA A 8 -23.07 28.70 59.56
N TRP A 9 -22.58 28.44 58.34
CA TRP A 9 -23.40 28.40 57.12
C TRP A 9 -22.97 27.14 56.33
N LEU A 10 -23.79 26.09 56.47
CA LEU A 10 -23.85 24.85 55.67
C LEU A 10 -25.25 24.90 55.03
N ALA A 11 -25.56 24.48 53.81
CA ALA A 11 -24.84 23.79 52.76
C ALA A 11 -25.72 23.87 51.51
N GLY A 12 -25.13 23.82 50.31
CA GLY A 12 -25.89 23.73 49.07
C GLY A 12 -25.05 24.05 47.83
N VAL A 13 -23.85 23.49 47.72
CA VAL A 13 -23.05 23.60 46.49
C VAL A 13 -23.61 22.60 45.49
N MET A 14 -24.28 23.13 44.46
CA MET A 14 -24.72 22.40 43.28
C MET A 14 -23.50 22.04 42.43
N THR A 15 -22.99 20.81 42.59
CA THR A 15 -21.91 20.26 41.77
C THR A 15 -22.43 19.96 40.37
N LEU A 16 -22.25 20.90 39.44
CA LEU A 16 -22.46 20.68 38.02
C LEU A 16 -21.25 19.88 37.48
N VAL A 17 -21.39 18.55 37.42
CA VAL A 17 -20.43 17.69 36.73
C VAL A 17 -20.56 17.95 35.23
N MET A 18 -19.72 18.84 34.69
CA MET A 18 -19.56 18.95 33.25
C MET A 18 -18.75 17.74 32.76
N ALA A 19 -19.46 16.71 32.33
CA ALA A 19 -18.88 15.66 31.50
C ALA A 19 -18.58 16.26 30.11
N ALA A 20 -17.44 16.92 29.96
CA ALA A 20 -16.90 17.26 28.65
C ALA A 20 -16.46 15.97 27.97
N GLY A 21 -17.38 15.32 27.26
CA GLY A 21 -17.05 14.25 26.32
C GLY A 21 -16.08 14.81 25.30
N CYS A 22 -14.86 14.28 25.26
CA CYS A 22 -13.91 14.58 24.19
C CYS A 22 -14.49 14.06 22.88
N ALA A 23 -15.18 14.93 22.14
CA ALA A 23 -15.64 14.62 20.80
C ALA A 23 -14.41 14.42 19.91
N THR A 24 -14.31 13.26 19.27
CA THR A 24 -13.28 12.97 18.28
C THR A 24 -13.41 13.96 17.13
N LYS A 25 -12.40 14.80 16.91
CA LYS A 25 -12.38 15.72 15.77
C LYS A 25 -11.92 14.97 14.53
N VAL A 26 -12.80 14.88 13.53
CA VAL A 26 -12.50 14.29 12.22
C VAL A 26 -12.48 15.41 11.19
N ASP A 27 -11.29 15.79 10.76
CA ASP A 27 -11.09 16.70 9.64
C ASP A 27 -10.81 15.86 8.38
N ARG A 28 -11.58 16.09 7.30
CA ARG A 28 -11.30 15.48 6.00
C ARG A 28 -10.12 16.23 5.36
N MET A 29 -9.18 15.49 4.80
CA MET A 29 -7.98 16.02 4.17
C MET A 29 -7.93 15.54 2.72
N GLU A 30 -7.23 16.30 1.87
CA GLU A 30 -6.97 15.89 0.49
C GLU A 30 -6.02 14.68 0.48
N VAL A 31 -6.22 13.76 -0.46
CA VAL A 31 -5.43 12.50 -0.53
C VAL A 31 -3.95 12.77 -0.81
N GLU A 32 -3.64 13.88 -1.49
CA GLU A 32 -2.25 14.26 -1.80
C GLU A 32 -1.56 15.03 -0.68
N GLU A 33 -2.28 15.40 0.38
CA GLU A 33 -1.70 16.11 1.52
C GLU A 33 -0.87 15.14 2.37
N VAL A 34 0.45 15.34 2.38
CA VAL A 34 1.37 14.48 3.14
C VAL A 34 1.28 14.80 4.63
N LYS A 35 0.80 13.82 5.41
CA LYS A 35 0.78 13.91 6.88
C LYS A 35 1.39 12.67 7.52
N ASP A 36 2.60 12.80 8.04
CA ASP A 36 3.26 11.72 8.76
C ASP A 36 3.04 11.85 10.28
N LEU A 37 2.26 10.93 10.84
CA LEU A 37 1.89 10.94 12.26
C LEU A 37 2.85 10.10 13.11
N SER A 38 3.25 8.93 12.63
CA SER A 38 3.98 7.91 13.39
C SER A 38 5.39 7.62 12.87
N GLY A 39 5.71 8.10 11.66
CA GLY A 39 6.89 7.73 10.88
C GLY A 39 6.81 6.32 10.30
N GLN A 40 5.66 5.65 10.39
CA GLN A 40 5.45 4.34 9.78
C GLN A 40 5.21 4.46 8.28
N TRP A 41 5.17 3.31 7.60
CA TRP A 41 4.72 3.25 6.22
C TRP A 41 3.29 3.79 6.08
N ASN A 42 3.08 4.69 5.13
CA ASN A 42 1.78 5.29 4.85
C ASN A 42 1.41 5.26 3.36
N ASP A 43 0.25 5.82 3.04
CA ASP A 43 -0.29 5.96 1.68
C ASP A 43 0.65 6.74 0.75
N THR A 44 1.28 7.80 1.26
CA THR A 44 2.22 8.61 0.48
C THR A 44 3.46 7.79 0.11
N ASP A 45 4.03 7.02 1.04
CA ASP A 45 5.16 6.14 0.75
C ASP A 45 4.77 5.09 -0.31
N SER A 46 3.61 4.48 -0.16
CA SER A 46 3.07 3.49 -1.11
C SER A 46 2.97 4.03 -2.53
N ARG A 47 2.34 5.19 -2.68
CA ARG A 47 2.16 5.86 -3.96
C ARG A 47 3.49 6.24 -4.60
N LEU A 48 4.36 6.92 -3.85
CA LEU A 48 5.64 7.40 -4.37
C LEU A 48 6.59 6.25 -4.77
N VAL A 49 6.67 5.20 -3.95
CA VAL A 49 7.49 4.02 -4.28
C VAL A 49 6.94 3.33 -5.52
N SER A 50 5.63 3.14 -5.62
CA SER A 50 5.00 2.51 -6.78
C SER A 50 5.28 3.30 -8.05
N GLN A 51 5.04 4.60 -8.05
CA GLN A 51 5.29 5.49 -9.20
C GLN A 51 6.74 5.40 -9.69
N GLU A 52 7.71 5.52 -8.78
CA GLU A 52 9.12 5.52 -9.16
C GLU A 52 9.57 4.14 -9.65
N MET A 53 9.16 3.07 -8.97
CA MET A 53 9.58 1.71 -9.33
C MET A 53 8.94 1.23 -10.63
N ILE A 54 7.66 1.58 -10.87
CA ILE A 54 6.98 1.25 -12.11
C ILE A 54 7.52 2.08 -13.28
N ALA A 55 7.78 3.37 -13.07
CA ALA A 55 8.47 4.19 -14.07
C ALA A 55 9.86 3.62 -14.40
N ASP A 56 10.62 3.20 -13.39
CA ASP A 56 11.95 2.61 -13.59
C ASP A 56 11.88 1.32 -14.42
N VAL A 57 11.05 0.35 -14.02
CA VAL A 57 10.97 -0.95 -14.73
C VAL A 57 10.51 -0.76 -16.17
N LEU A 58 9.54 0.12 -16.43
CA LEU A 58 9.03 0.36 -17.78
C LEU A 58 10.00 1.13 -18.68
N SER A 59 10.89 1.93 -18.11
CA SER A 59 11.94 2.65 -18.85
C SER A 59 13.04 1.72 -19.39
N ARG A 60 13.13 0.49 -18.89
CA ARG A 60 14.22 -0.44 -19.23
C ARG A 60 14.03 -1.12 -20.58
N PRO A 61 15.12 -1.62 -21.22
CA PRO A 61 15.07 -2.19 -22.57
C PRO A 61 14.10 -3.36 -22.77
N TRP A 62 13.82 -4.16 -21.73
CA TRP A 62 13.03 -5.40 -21.85
C TRP A 62 11.65 -5.18 -22.51
N VAL A 63 10.98 -4.05 -22.23
CA VAL A 63 9.66 -3.75 -22.84
C VAL A 63 9.80 -3.58 -24.34
N ARG A 64 10.78 -2.78 -24.77
CA ARG A 64 11.03 -2.48 -26.19
C ARG A 64 11.51 -3.72 -26.93
N GLU A 65 12.42 -4.49 -26.33
CA GLU A 65 12.92 -5.74 -26.88
C GLU A 65 11.80 -6.77 -27.05
N PHE A 66 10.92 -6.92 -26.06
CA PHE A 66 9.78 -7.82 -26.16
C PHE A 66 8.84 -7.41 -27.30
N ARG A 67 8.49 -6.12 -27.40
CA ARG A 67 7.64 -5.62 -28.48
C ARG A 67 8.27 -5.82 -29.85
N ALA A 68 9.57 -5.56 -29.99
CA ALA A 68 10.29 -5.78 -31.24
C ALA A 68 10.27 -7.27 -31.65
N ALA A 69 10.38 -8.18 -30.68
CA ALA A 69 10.40 -9.62 -30.94
C ALA A 69 9.01 -10.25 -31.16
N LYS A 70 7.96 -9.72 -30.51
CA LYS A 70 6.62 -10.34 -30.47
C LYS A 70 5.52 -9.53 -31.13
N ALA A 71 5.81 -8.29 -31.55
CA ALA A 71 4.84 -7.35 -32.13
C ALA A 71 3.58 -7.09 -31.27
N GLN A 72 3.67 -7.31 -29.95
CA GLN A 72 2.58 -7.10 -28.99
C GLN A 72 3.12 -6.57 -27.66
N LYS A 73 2.26 -5.94 -26.85
CA LYS A 73 2.60 -5.52 -25.49
C LYS A 73 2.82 -6.76 -24.59
N PRO A 74 3.85 -6.77 -23.73
CA PRO A 74 4.06 -7.88 -22.81
C PRO A 74 2.92 -7.97 -21.80
N ALA A 75 2.50 -9.18 -21.47
CA ALA A 75 1.57 -9.46 -20.40
C ALA A 75 2.33 -9.57 -19.07
N VAL A 76 1.95 -8.79 -18.06
CA VAL A 76 2.61 -8.74 -16.75
C VAL A 76 1.59 -9.05 -15.67
N ILE A 77 2.02 -9.80 -14.65
CA ILE A 77 1.26 -10.03 -13.42
C ILE A 77 2.07 -9.55 -12.22
N VAL A 78 1.41 -8.95 -11.22
CA VAL A 78 2.01 -8.75 -9.90
C VAL A 78 1.83 -10.04 -9.10
N GLY A 79 2.96 -10.67 -8.77
CA GLY A 79 3.02 -11.81 -7.89
C GLY A 79 3.08 -11.39 -6.42
N GLU A 80 3.53 -12.32 -5.58
CA GLU A 80 3.65 -12.09 -4.15
C GLU A 80 4.64 -10.96 -3.83
N ILE A 81 4.18 -9.99 -3.03
CA ILE A 81 5.01 -9.00 -2.34
C ILE A 81 5.08 -9.38 -0.86
N ARG A 82 6.27 -9.71 -0.36
CA ARG A 82 6.43 -10.18 1.02
C ARG A 82 6.72 -9.00 1.95
N ASN A 83 5.91 -8.85 2.98
CA ASN A 83 6.24 -7.96 4.09
C ASN A 83 7.21 -8.67 5.05
N LEU A 84 8.47 -8.23 5.05
CA LEU A 84 9.54 -8.65 5.95
C LEU A 84 9.92 -7.51 6.93
N SER A 85 9.07 -6.50 7.04
CA SER A 85 9.27 -5.39 7.96
C SER A 85 8.87 -5.75 9.39
N HIS A 86 9.32 -4.93 10.33
CA HIS A 86 8.94 -4.98 11.74
C HIS A 86 7.51 -4.44 12.01
N GLU A 87 6.74 -4.11 10.97
CA GLU A 87 5.39 -3.56 11.13
C GLU A 87 4.37 -4.16 10.15
N HIS A 88 3.09 -3.92 10.43
CA HIS A 88 2.02 -4.34 9.52
C HIS A 88 1.87 -3.33 8.39
N VAL A 89 2.58 -3.57 7.28
CA VAL A 89 2.43 -2.82 6.03
C VAL A 89 1.20 -3.34 5.29
N ASN A 90 0.33 -2.44 4.82
CA ASN A 90 -0.77 -2.80 3.94
C ASN A 90 -0.25 -3.08 2.53
N VAL A 91 0.17 -4.33 2.30
CA VAL A 91 0.71 -4.79 1.03
C VAL A 91 -0.34 -4.69 -0.10
N ASN A 92 -1.63 -4.85 0.21
CA ASN A 92 -2.69 -4.76 -0.80
C ASN A 92 -2.78 -3.36 -1.40
N THR A 93 -2.66 -2.30 -0.57
CA THR A 93 -2.59 -0.92 -1.06
C THR A 93 -1.39 -0.73 -1.99
N PHE A 94 -0.22 -1.25 -1.60
CA PHE A 94 0.99 -1.14 -2.41
C PHE A 94 0.90 -1.90 -3.73
N VAL A 95 0.33 -3.11 -3.72
CA VAL A 95 0.05 -3.87 -4.95
C VAL A 95 -0.92 -3.09 -5.84
N GLY A 96 -2.05 -2.62 -5.31
CA GLY A 96 -3.03 -1.86 -6.09
C GLY A 96 -2.46 -0.55 -6.68
N ASP A 97 -1.55 0.12 -5.97
CA ASP A 97 -0.84 1.28 -6.51
C ASP A 97 0.06 0.91 -7.70
N MET A 98 0.85 -0.16 -7.59
CA MET A 98 1.67 -0.65 -8.72
C MET A 98 0.82 -1.09 -9.91
N GLU A 99 -0.30 -1.77 -9.68
CA GLU A 99 -1.23 -2.20 -10.72
C GLU A 99 -1.81 -1.01 -11.48
N ARG A 100 -2.21 0.03 -10.74
CA ARG A 100 -2.71 1.28 -11.33
C ARG A 100 -1.66 1.96 -12.20
N GLU A 101 -0.41 2.07 -11.72
CA GLU A 101 0.68 2.68 -12.50
C GLU A 101 1.02 1.86 -13.76
N LEU A 102 1.02 0.52 -13.66
CA LEU A 102 1.22 -0.36 -14.82
C LEU A 102 0.12 -0.20 -15.86
N ILE A 103 -1.15 -0.17 -15.43
CA ILE A 103 -2.30 0.03 -16.33
C ILE A 103 -2.25 1.42 -16.98
N ASN A 104 -2.02 2.46 -16.18
CA ASN A 104 -1.98 3.85 -16.66
C ASN A 104 -0.85 4.11 -17.65
N SER A 105 0.27 3.39 -17.53
CA SER A 105 1.38 3.50 -18.48
C SER A 105 0.97 3.16 -19.91
N GLY A 106 0.00 2.26 -20.08
CA GLY A 106 -0.35 1.70 -21.40
C GLY A 106 0.76 0.86 -22.02
N GLU A 107 1.88 0.60 -21.34
CA GLU A 107 3.04 -0.08 -21.91
C GLU A 107 2.93 -1.62 -21.80
N VAL A 108 2.05 -2.14 -20.95
CA VAL A 108 1.89 -3.57 -20.71
C VAL A 108 0.41 -3.97 -20.77
N GLN A 109 0.15 -5.26 -20.96
CA GLN A 109 -1.15 -5.84 -20.65
C GLN A 109 -1.08 -6.38 -19.23
N PHE A 110 -2.03 -6.02 -18.38
CA PHE A 110 -2.01 -6.47 -16.99
C PHE A 110 -2.93 -7.69 -16.82
N VAL A 111 -2.38 -8.76 -16.24
CA VAL A 111 -3.11 -9.99 -15.97
C VAL A 111 -3.59 -9.97 -14.52
N ALA A 112 -4.87 -10.28 -14.33
CA ALA A 112 -5.49 -10.37 -13.02
C ALA A 112 -4.74 -11.33 -12.08
N SER A 113 -4.77 -11.00 -10.79
CA SER A 113 -4.16 -11.78 -9.73
C SER A 113 -4.73 -13.20 -9.65
N ARG A 114 -4.09 -14.07 -8.87
CA ARG A 114 -4.58 -15.45 -8.68
C ARG A 114 -6.02 -15.48 -8.13
N THR A 115 -6.32 -14.58 -7.19
CA THR A 115 -7.63 -14.51 -6.52
C THR A 115 -8.71 -14.05 -7.49
N GLU A 116 -8.48 -12.92 -8.17
CA GLU A 116 -9.42 -12.38 -9.16
C GLU A 116 -9.68 -13.35 -10.30
N ARG A 117 -8.65 -14.06 -10.79
CA ARG A 117 -8.87 -15.11 -11.81
C ARG A 117 -9.73 -16.25 -11.32
N GLY A 118 -9.74 -16.56 -10.02
CA GLY A 118 -10.67 -17.52 -9.43
C GLY A 118 -12.10 -17.04 -9.59
N GLU A 119 -12.39 -15.82 -9.13
CA GLU A 119 -13.71 -15.19 -9.21
C GLU A 119 -14.20 -15.06 -10.65
N ILE A 120 -13.34 -14.61 -11.58
CA ILE A 120 -13.69 -14.48 -13.01
C ILE A 120 -13.95 -15.85 -13.67
N ARG A 121 -13.28 -16.91 -13.24
CA ARG A 121 -13.56 -18.26 -13.75
C ARG A 121 -14.91 -18.78 -13.27
N GLU A 122 -15.27 -18.52 -12.02
CA GLU A 122 -16.57 -18.87 -11.47
C GLU A 122 -17.69 -18.12 -12.21
N GLU A 123 -17.53 -16.80 -12.39
CA GLU A 123 -18.48 -15.98 -13.16
C GLU A 123 -18.61 -16.46 -14.61
N ARG A 124 -17.49 -16.74 -15.28
CA ARG A 124 -17.51 -17.26 -16.65
C ARG A 124 -18.18 -18.64 -16.75
N LEU A 125 -18.11 -19.46 -15.69
CA LEU A 125 -18.79 -20.76 -15.65
C LEU A 125 -20.30 -20.58 -15.57
N ASP A 126 -20.76 -19.64 -14.75
CA ASP A 126 -22.18 -19.28 -14.70
C ASP A 126 -22.66 -18.74 -16.06
N GLN A 127 -21.90 -17.82 -16.66
CA GLN A 127 -22.23 -17.27 -17.98
C GLN A 127 -22.18 -18.31 -19.11
N ASP A 128 -21.38 -19.39 -18.99
CA ASP A 128 -21.37 -20.47 -19.99
C ASP A 128 -22.72 -21.20 -20.05
N LEU A 129 -23.45 -21.24 -18.93
CA LEU A 129 -24.77 -21.84 -18.83
C LEU A 129 -25.90 -20.86 -19.17
N ASN A 130 -25.73 -19.58 -18.81
CA ASN A 130 -26.82 -18.60 -18.82
C ASN A 130 -26.74 -17.54 -19.93
N ALA A 131 -25.56 -17.23 -20.46
CA ALA A 131 -25.39 -16.21 -21.49
C ALA A 131 -25.73 -16.73 -22.89
N SER A 132 -26.08 -15.83 -23.81
CA SER A 132 -26.31 -16.19 -25.21
C SER A 132 -25.02 -16.71 -25.87
N GLU A 133 -25.15 -17.59 -26.86
CA GLU A 133 -24.00 -18.15 -27.58
C GLU A 133 -23.10 -17.07 -28.22
N GLU A 134 -23.69 -15.96 -28.66
CA GLU A 134 -22.94 -14.84 -29.27
C GLU A 134 -22.08 -14.09 -28.25
N SER A 135 -22.56 -13.96 -27.01
CA SER A 135 -21.89 -13.15 -25.98
C SER A 135 -20.96 -13.97 -25.08
N ARG A 136 -21.25 -15.26 -24.89
CA ARG A 136 -20.52 -16.14 -23.97
C ARG A 136 -19.02 -16.21 -24.30
N LYS A 137 -18.20 -16.39 -23.27
CA LYS A 137 -16.73 -16.49 -23.40
C LYS A 137 -16.27 -17.89 -23.06
N ALA A 138 -15.51 -18.49 -23.97
CA ALA A 138 -14.96 -19.84 -23.76
C ALA A 138 -13.95 -19.88 -22.60
N MET A 139 -13.97 -21.00 -21.88
CA MET A 139 -12.95 -21.36 -20.88
C MET A 139 -11.58 -21.57 -21.54
N GLY A 140 -10.51 -21.42 -20.75
CA GLY A 140 -9.13 -21.68 -21.21
C GLY A 140 -8.55 -20.65 -22.19
N LYS A 141 -9.26 -19.55 -22.46
CA LYS A 141 -8.82 -18.44 -23.34
C LYS A 141 -8.29 -17.23 -22.54
N GLU A 142 -7.84 -17.44 -21.30
CA GLU A 142 -7.24 -16.38 -20.48
C GLU A 142 -5.89 -15.94 -21.06
N LEU A 143 -5.59 -14.64 -20.97
CA LEU A 143 -4.28 -14.12 -21.30
C LEU A 143 -3.25 -14.65 -20.29
N GLY A 144 -2.24 -15.37 -20.78
CA GLY A 144 -1.08 -15.78 -19.99
C GLY A 144 -0.12 -14.62 -19.78
N ALA A 145 0.43 -14.48 -18.57
CA ALA A 145 1.48 -13.51 -18.31
C ALA A 145 2.81 -13.98 -18.94
N ASP A 146 3.56 -13.05 -19.52
CA ASP A 146 4.93 -13.24 -20.00
C ASP A 146 5.95 -13.02 -18.87
N PHE A 147 5.63 -12.08 -17.97
CA PHE A 147 6.48 -11.71 -16.86
C PHE A 147 5.70 -11.63 -15.54
N MET A 148 6.39 -11.92 -14.45
CA MET A 148 5.89 -11.76 -13.09
C MET A 148 6.75 -10.78 -12.32
N LEU A 149 6.12 -9.74 -11.79
CA LEU A 149 6.74 -8.79 -10.85
C LEU A 149 6.60 -9.35 -9.43
N LYS A 150 7.70 -9.52 -8.72
CA LYS A 150 7.73 -9.96 -7.31
C LYS A 150 8.51 -8.97 -6.46
N GLY A 151 8.36 -9.03 -5.14
CA GLY A 151 9.12 -8.15 -4.28
C GLY A 151 9.07 -8.43 -2.80
N THR A 152 9.84 -7.63 -2.07
CA THR A 152 9.90 -7.65 -0.61
C THR A 152 9.98 -6.24 -0.04
N ILE A 153 9.36 -6.03 1.11
CA ILE A 153 9.46 -4.80 1.90
C ILE A 153 10.17 -5.15 3.20
N ASN A 154 11.32 -4.54 3.45
CA ASN A 154 12.14 -4.73 4.64
C ASN A 154 12.22 -3.44 5.45
N THR A 155 12.40 -3.54 6.77
CA THR A 155 12.72 -2.38 7.59
C THR A 155 13.90 -2.62 8.52
N ILE A 156 14.62 -1.54 8.81
CA ILE A 156 15.61 -1.46 9.88
C ILE A 156 15.20 -0.29 10.78
N ILE A 157 15.10 -0.55 12.08
CA ILE A 157 14.75 0.46 13.06
C ILE A 157 15.96 0.65 13.98
N ASP A 158 16.40 1.90 14.10
CA ASP A 158 17.40 2.33 15.06
C ASP A 158 16.75 3.34 16.00
N ALA A 159 16.82 3.13 17.31
CA ALA A 159 16.10 3.94 18.29
C ALA A 159 16.95 4.19 19.53
N GLU A 160 17.02 5.45 19.94
CA GLU A 160 17.70 5.90 21.15
C GLU A 160 16.86 6.97 21.86
N GLY A 161 16.39 6.65 23.07
CA GLY A 161 15.53 7.52 23.86
C GLY A 161 14.23 7.91 23.13
N LYS A 162 14.09 9.19 22.80
CA LYS A 162 12.90 9.75 22.10
C LYS A 162 13.09 9.89 20.59
N LYS A 163 14.24 9.46 20.07
CA LYS A 163 14.60 9.56 18.66
C LYS A 163 14.60 8.16 18.06
N SER A 164 14.08 8.02 16.85
CA SER A 164 14.27 6.79 16.08
C SER A 164 14.42 7.09 14.59
N VAL A 165 15.23 6.29 13.92
CA VAL A 165 15.36 6.26 12.47
C VAL A 165 14.69 4.98 11.98
N ARG A 166 13.74 5.13 11.06
CA ARG A 166 13.11 4.02 10.34
C ARG A 166 13.60 4.02 8.91
N TYR A 167 14.26 2.95 8.53
CA TYR A 167 14.73 2.74 7.18
C TYR A 167 13.88 1.64 6.53
N TYR A 168 13.27 1.95 5.39
CA TYR A 168 12.54 1.01 4.56
C TYR A 168 13.35 0.70 3.31
N GLN A 169 13.37 -0.56 2.92
CA GLN A 169 13.93 -1.02 1.66
C GLN A 169 12.91 -1.88 0.94
N ILE A 170 12.59 -1.47 -0.28
CA ILE A 170 11.65 -2.12 -1.16
C ILE A 170 12.46 -2.65 -2.33
N ASP A 171 12.46 -3.96 -2.50
CA ASP A 171 13.15 -4.64 -3.59
C ASP A 171 12.09 -5.27 -4.49
N LEU A 172 12.09 -4.91 -5.78
CA LEU A 172 11.22 -5.52 -6.78
C LEU A 172 12.06 -6.23 -7.86
N THR A 173 11.52 -7.30 -8.43
CA THR A 173 12.18 -8.08 -9.48
C THR A 173 11.14 -8.49 -10.52
N LEU A 174 11.44 -8.23 -11.78
CA LEU A 174 10.65 -8.71 -12.91
C LEU A 174 11.29 -9.98 -13.47
N ILE A 175 10.53 -11.06 -13.54
CA ILE A 175 10.99 -12.40 -13.92
C ILE A 175 10.23 -12.86 -15.15
N SER A 176 10.91 -13.35 -16.17
CA SER A 176 10.25 -14.01 -17.30
C SER A 176 9.69 -15.37 -16.87
N LEU A 177 8.42 -15.60 -17.20
CA LEU A 177 7.75 -16.88 -16.91
C LEU A 177 8.15 -17.99 -17.89
N ALA A 178 8.75 -17.65 -19.01
CA ALA A 178 9.21 -18.63 -20.00
C ALA A 178 10.50 -19.35 -19.58
N ASP A 179 11.45 -18.63 -18.99
CA ASP A 179 12.81 -19.13 -18.72
C ASP A 179 13.33 -18.82 -17.30
N ASN A 180 12.50 -18.21 -16.43
CA ASN A 180 12.85 -17.78 -15.07
C ASN A 180 13.98 -16.73 -14.97
N ARG A 181 14.35 -16.09 -16.08
CA ARG A 181 15.37 -15.04 -16.06
C ARG A 181 14.82 -13.77 -15.42
N LYS A 182 15.61 -13.18 -14.52
CA LYS A 182 15.38 -11.82 -14.03
C LYS A 182 15.72 -10.83 -15.15
N VAL A 183 14.71 -10.12 -15.64
CA VAL A 183 14.88 -9.11 -16.70
C VAL A 183 15.00 -7.69 -16.14
N TRP A 184 14.60 -7.51 -14.89
CA TRP A 184 14.83 -6.27 -14.14
C TRP A 184 14.86 -6.54 -12.64
N VAL A 185 15.68 -5.76 -11.93
CA VAL A 185 15.72 -5.70 -10.47
C VAL A 185 15.82 -4.22 -10.10
N GLY A 186 14.90 -3.76 -9.26
CA GLY A 186 14.87 -2.40 -8.75
C GLY A 186 14.91 -2.38 -7.23
N GLN A 187 15.37 -1.26 -6.70
CA GLN A 187 15.41 -1.02 -5.26
C GLN A 187 15.03 0.43 -4.97
N LYS A 188 14.15 0.62 -4.00
CA LYS A 188 13.83 1.92 -3.43
C LYS A 188 14.07 1.91 -1.92
N LYS A 189 14.57 3.04 -1.42
CA LYS A 189 14.88 3.25 0.00
C LYS A 189 14.13 4.46 0.50
N ILE A 190 13.59 4.37 1.71
CA ILE A 190 13.02 5.48 2.45
C ILE A 190 13.69 5.53 3.81
N LYS A 191 14.07 6.71 4.27
CA LYS A 191 14.64 6.91 5.60
C LYS A 191 13.89 8.02 6.31
N LYS A 192 13.23 7.69 7.42
CA LYS A 192 12.41 8.61 8.20
C LYS A 192 13.04 8.80 9.58
N PHE A 193 13.19 10.05 10.01
CA PHE A 193 13.58 10.40 11.37
C PHE A 193 12.33 10.77 12.17
N VAL A 194 12.17 10.13 13.33
CA VAL A 194 11.02 10.31 14.21
C VAL A 194 11.51 10.81 15.55
N GLN A 195 10.91 11.90 16.04
CA GLN A 195 11.15 12.42 17.37
C GLN A 195 9.83 12.52 18.12
N LYS A 196 9.68 11.74 19.20
CA LYS A 196 8.49 11.82 20.03
C LYS A 196 8.58 13.05 20.96
N PRO A 197 7.56 13.92 21.00
CA PRO A 197 7.49 14.95 22.03
C PRO A 197 7.54 14.30 23.41
N GLY A 198 8.25 14.91 24.36
CA GLY A 198 8.08 14.52 25.76
C GLY A 198 6.67 14.87 26.21
N LEU A 199 6.00 13.97 26.92
CA LEU A 199 4.82 14.32 27.71
C LEU A 199 5.18 15.52 28.58
N ARG A 200 4.58 16.68 28.29
CA ARG A 200 4.49 17.78 29.25
C ARG A 200 3.30 17.44 30.12
N PHE A 201 3.59 17.00 31.34
CA PHE A 201 2.60 16.95 32.43
C PHE A 201 2.36 18.38 32.93
#